data_AF-A0A7S1SVJ6-F1
#
_entry.id   AF-A0A7S1SVJ6-F1
#
_cell.length_a   1.000
_cell.length_b   1.000
_cell.length_c   1.000
_cell.angle_alpha   90.00
_cell.angle_beta   90.00
_cell.angle_gamma   90.00
#
_symmetry.space_group_name_H-M   'P 1'
#
loop_
_entity.id
_entity.type
_entity.pdbx_description
1 polymer ?
#
loop_
_entity_poly.entity_id
_entity_poly.type
_entity_poly.pdbx_seq_one_letter_code
_entity_poly.pdbx_strand_id
1 'polypeptide(L)'
;VAILAFWQMRDVSLVEARQQIYQDLQNSGTTNYALGNWRKKKDRLALCHYLLTRELLEADVGSIAMFAIPPDMSLQRPRNEHFLHPLSETDLMHERKTSPDIVHAGVSLLRRKIGKLRAILLDGSVKVEVRHQGVSPVISLAGRGGGKASAVHHQIAAMRPSSISWSNVLDYMNIAVFHAMARACSAPAGTIHFGYSMNWPQNMKGASVFDYVHEPKKIDALCDVGQKTVVKGYKAERVEHLLLSPPVENAVNLGDLACHSAMYKKWADAFFASADLADPCRQVAAVQLKPFSVWSQSNTTVYLTWSYDECINLGA
;
A
#
# COMPACT_ATOMS: atom_id res chain seq x y z
N VAL A 1 19.68 6.89 -4.31
CA VAL A 1 20.72 7.49 -5.20
C VAL A 1 21.37 6.44 -6.08
N ALA A 2 21.89 5.33 -5.55
CA ALA A 2 22.54 4.27 -6.35
C ALA A 2 21.66 3.66 -7.46
N ILE A 3 20.38 3.36 -7.17
CA ILE A 3 19.44 2.79 -8.15
C ILE A 3 19.18 3.77 -9.33
N LEU A 4 18.90 5.04 -9.02
CA LEU A 4 18.65 6.05 -10.04
C LEU A 4 19.89 6.30 -10.90
N ALA A 5 21.07 6.36 -10.27
CA ALA A 5 22.33 6.49 -10.98
C ALA A 5 22.59 5.28 -11.90
N PHE A 6 22.33 4.05 -11.44
CA PHE A 6 22.49 2.84 -12.25
C PHE A 6 21.68 2.91 -13.54
N TRP A 7 20.39 3.26 -13.47
CA TRP A 7 19.53 3.33 -14.64
C TRP A 7 19.77 4.54 -15.52
N GLN A 8 20.37 5.61 -15.00
CA GLN A 8 20.83 6.74 -15.81
C GLN A 8 22.10 6.41 -16.61
N MET A 9 22.90 5.45 -16.16
CA MET A 9 24.19 5.10 -16.77
C MET A 9 24.12 3.84 -17.65
N ARG A 10 22.99 3.11 -17.64
CA ARG A 10 22.84 1.85 -18.33
C ARG A 10 21.65 1.87 -19.27
N ASP A 11 21.93 1.72 -20.56
CA ASP A 11 20.90 1.39 -21.54
C ASP A 11 20.48 -0.07 -21.40
N VAL A 12 19.19 -0.31 -21.21
CA VAL A 12 18.63 -1.67 -21.23
C VAL A 12 17.89 -1.88 -22.53
N SER A 13 18.32 -2.88 -23.29
CA SER A 13 17.62 -3.25 -24.52
C SER A 13 16.25 -3.86 -24.22
N LEU A 14 15.31 -3.66 -25.15
CA LEU A 14 14.00 -4.34 -25.15
C LEU A 14 14.12 -5.87 -25.05
N VAL A 15 15.13 -6.43 -25.70
CA VAL A 15 15.38 -7.88 -25.72
C VAL A 15 15.76 -8.37 -24.33
N GLU A 16 16.72 -7.70 -23.70
CA GLU A 16 17.17 -8.04 -22.34
C GLU A 16 16.01 -7.95 -21.33
N ALA A 17 15.23 -6.87 -21.43
CA ALA A 17 14.06 -6.66 -20.61
C ALA A 17 13.01 -7.76 -20.73
N ARG A 18 12.65 -8.13 -21.95
CA ARG A 18 11.66 -9.19 -22.21
C ARG A 18 12.17 -10.55 -21.77
N GLN A 19 13.47 -10.83 -21.91
CA GLN A 19 14.07 -12.06 -21.42
C GLN A 19 13.97 -12.17 -19.90
N GLN A 20 14.27 -11.10 -19.18
CA GLN A 20 14.13 -11.06 -17.71
C GLN A 20 12.66 -11.22 -17.29
N ILE A 21 11.73 -10.57 -17.97
CA ILE A 21 10.28 -10.71 -17.70
C ILE A 21 9.84 -12.16 -17.89
N TYR A 22 10.28 -12.80 -18.97
CA TYR A 22 9.97 -14.20 -19.24
C TYR A 22 10.51 -15.12 -18.14
N GLN A 23 11.76 -14.92 -17.72
CA GLN A 23 12.35 -15.66 -16.60
C GLN A 23 11.60 -15.42 -15.28
N ASP A 24 11.21 -14.18 -14.99
CA ASP A 24 10.42 -13.84 -13.81
C ASP A 24 9.05 -14.54 -13.84
N LEU A 25 8.40 -14.60 -15.01
CA LEU A 25 7.13 -15.32 -15.19
C LEU A 25 7.27 -16.83 -15.01
N GLN A 26 8.39 -17.43 -15.45
CA GLN A 26 8.68 -18.84 -15.22
C GLN A 26 8.97 -19.15 -13.74
N ASN A 27 9.71 -18.26 -13.07
CA ASN A 27 10.19 -18.46 -11.69
C ASN A 27 9.20 -18.04 -10.61
N SER A 28 8.23 -17.20 -10.93
CA SER A 28 7.31 -16.62 -9.96
C SER A 28 6.22 -17.59 -9.49
N GLY A 29 5.99 -18.71 -10.18
CA GLY A 29 4.89 -19.63 -9.87
C GLY A 29 3.52 -18.95 -9.85
N THR A 30 3.44 -17.68 -10.27
CA THR A 30 2.22 -16.90 -10.14
C THR A 30 1.25 -17.30 -11.21
N THR A 31 0.29 -18.07 -10.75
CA THR A 31 -1.08 -18.02 -11.21
C THR A 31 -1.47 -16.56 -11.50
N ASN A 32 -1.66 -16.25 -12.78
CA ASN A 32 -2.15 -14.96 -13.26
C ASN A 32 -3.64 -14.80 -12.90
N TYR A 33 -3.98 -14.90 -11.61
CA TYR A 33 -5.33 -14.74 -11.08
C TYR A 33 -5.93 -13.41 -11.54
N ALA A 34 -5.13 -12.34 -11.52
CA ALA A 34 -5.51 -11.04 -12.06
C ALA A 34 -6.04 -11.10 -13.50
N LEU A 35 -5.42 -11.91 -14.38
CA LEU A 35 -5.88 -12.13 -15.75
C LEU A 35 -7.12 -13.01 -15.81
N GLY A 36 -7.14 -14.10 -15.04
CA GLY A 36 -8.26 -15.04 -14.99
C GLY A 36 -9.56 -14.39 -14.51
N ASN A 37 -9.48 -13.40 -13.64
CA ASN A 37 -10.64 -12.73 -13.04
C ASN A 37 -11.44 -11.84 -14.00
N TRP A 38 -10.92 -11.45 -15.16
CA TRP A 38 -11.68 -10.58 -16.07
C TRP A 38 -12.68 -11.35 -16.93
N ARG A 39 -13.93 -10.89 -16.98
CA ARG A 39 -14.98 -11.49 -17.84
C ARG A 39 -14.78 -11.17 -19.32
N LYS A 40 -14.37 -9.95 -19.65
CA LYS A 40 -14.26 -9.49 -21.04
C LYS A 40 -12.90 -9.87 -21.63
N LYS A 41 -12.91 -10.45 -22.84
CA LYS A 41 -11.70 -10.86 -23.57
C LYS A 41 -10.70 -9.70 -23.76
N LYS A 42 -11.20 -8.49 -24.05
CA LYS A 42 -10.36 -7.30 -24.26
C LYS A 42 -9.51 -6.93 -23.04
N ASP A 43 -10.05 -7.09 -21.83
CA ASP A 43 -9.31 -6.83 -20.60
C ASP A 43 -8.20 -7.87 -20.37
N ARG A 44 -8.54 -9.15 -20.59
CA ARG A 44 -7.56 -10.23 -20.51
C ARG A 44 -6.42 -10.05 -21.51
N LEU A 45 -6.75 -9.68 -22.75
CA LEU A 45 -5.73 -9.46 -23.81
C LEU A 45 -4.84 -8.27 -23.50
N ALA A 46 -5.41 -7.13 -23.10
CA ALA A 46 -4.64 -5.94 -22.76
C ALA A 46 -3.71 -6.21 -21.56
N LEU A 47 -4.23 -6.86 -20.52
CA LEU A 47 -3.42 -7.22 -19.35
C LEU A 47 -2.35 -8.26 -19.71
N CYS A 48 -2.68 -9.26 -20.54
CA CYS A 48 -1.70 -10.24 -21.03
C CYS A 48 -0.56 -9.55 -21.78
N HIS A 49 -0.89 -8.65 -22.71
CA HIS A 49 0.10 -7.87 -23.45
C HIS A 49 1.00 -7.09 -22.49
N TYR A 50 0.42 -6.36 -21.54
CA TYR A 50 1.18 -5.64 -20.52
C TYR A 50 2.04 -6.58 -19.66
N LEU A 51 1.55 -7.73 -19.21
CA LEU A 51 2.33 -8.64 -18.37
C LEU A 51 3.53 -9.24 -19.12
N LEU A 52 3.39 -9.49 -20.42
CA LEU A 52 4.44 -10.03 -21.28
C LEU A 52 5.46 -8.97 -21.73
N THR A 53 5.02 -7.72 -21.91
CA THR A 53 5.87 -6.65 -22.48
C THR A 53 6.35 -5.66 -21.43
N ARG A 54 5.58 -5.47 -20.35
CA ARG A 54 5.67 -4.37 -19.36
C ARG A 54 5.59 -2.96 -19.95
N GLU A 55 5.24 -2.86 -21.22
CA GLU A 55 5.05 -1.61 -21.92
C GLU A 55 3.70 -1.01 -21.52
N LEU A 56 3.75 0.21 -20.99
CA LEU A 56 2.57 1.05 -20.86
C LEU A 56 2.38 1.82 -22.17
N LEU A 57 1.13 1.99 -22.59
CA LEU A 57 0.74 2.67 -23.82
C LEU A 57 1.45 4.03 -23.98
N GLU A 58 1.91 4.36 -25.19
CA GLU A 58 2.39 5.67 -25.69
C GLU A 58 2.89 6.65 -24.60
N ALA A 59 3.78 6.23 -23.71
CA ALA A 59 4.27 7.06 -22.62
C ALA A 59 5.56 7.76 -23.04
N ASP A 60 5.57 9.10 -22.99
CA ASP A 60 6.77 9.91 -23.27
C ASP A 60 7.86 9.75 -22.20
N VAL A 61 7.47 9.33 -20.99
CA VAL A 61 8.34 9.10 -19.82
C VAL A 61 7.85 7.91 -19.02
N GLY A 62 8.76 7.02 -18.62
CA GLY A 62 8.46 5.79 -17.88
C GLY A 62 9.08 4.56 -18.52
N SER A 63 9.48 3.59 -17.71
CA SER A 63 10.29 2.46 -18.20
C SER A 63 9.50 1.48 -19.07
N ILE A 64 10.15 1.06 -20.15
CA ILE A 64 9.77 -0.02 -21.09
C ILE A 64 9.84 -1.41 -20.43
N ALA A 65 10.53 -1.53 -19.29
CA ALA A 65 10.32 -2.61 -18.34
C ALA A 65 10.68 -2.11 -16.94
N MET A 66 9.77 -2.25 -15.96
CA MET A 66 10.02 -1.82 -14.59
C MET A 66 11.23 -2.55 -13.99
N PHE A 67 12.42 -1.95 -14.11
CA PHE A 67 13.58 -2.34 -13.34
C PHE A 67 13.73 -1.34 -12.20
N ALA A 68 13.04 -1.58 -11.09
CA ALA A 68 13.26 -0.76 -9.90
C ALA A 68 14.58 -1.09 -9.21
N ILE A 69 15.16 -2.27 -9.46
CA ILE A 69 16.32 -2.79 -8.75
C ILE A 69 17.34 -3.34 -9.76
N PRO A 70 18.56 -2.79 -9.81
CA PRO A 70 19.67 -3.33 -10.59
C PRO A 70 19.96 -4.81 -10.27
N PRO A 71 20.28 -5.66 -11.27
CA PRO A 71 20.52 -7.10 -11.05
C PRO A 71 21.69 -7.41 -10.09
N ASP A 72 22.64 -6.48 -9.97
CA ASP A 72 23.80 -6.53 -9.09
C ASP A 72 23.49 -6.09 -7.65
N MET A 73 22.30 -5.55 -7.39
CA MET A 73 21.86 -5.24 -6.03
C MET A 73 21.19 -6.45 -5.38
N SER A 74 21.64 -6.80 -4.18
CA SER A 74 21.10 -7.88 -3.34
C SER A 74 19.74 -7.56 -2.70
N LEU A 75 18.94 -6.71 -3.34
CA LEU A 75 17.57 -6.42 -2.90
C LEU A 75 16.63 -7.38 -3.60
N GLN A 76 15.81 -8.09 -2.84
CA GLN A 76 14.78 -8.95 -3.43
C GLN A 76 13.79 -8.08 -4.20
N ARG A 77 13.78 -8.24 -5.53
CA ARG A 77 12.75 -7.62 -6.37
C ARG A 77 11.40 -8.17 -5.96
N PRO A 78 10.40 -7.30 -5.70
CA PRO A 78 9.04 -7.73 -5.55
C PRO A 78 8.63 -8.46 -6.85
N ARG A 79 8.46 -9.77 -6.77
CA ARG A 79 8.00 -10.57 -7.91
C ARG A 79 6.58 -10.09 -8.23
N ASN A 80 6.19 -10.00 -9.50
CA ASN A 80 4.82 -9.69 -9.96
C ASN A 80 4.23 -8.35 -9.51
N GLU A 81 5.04 -7.29 -9.41
CA GLU A 81 4.51 -5.94 -9.37
C GLU A 81 3.75 -5.60 -10.67
N HIS A 82 2.65 -4.89 -10.51
CA HIS A 82 1.81 -4.40 -11.60
C HIS A 82 1.57 -2.91 -11.37
N PHE A 83 1.62 -2.10 -12.43
CA PHE A 83 1.35 -0.66 -12.32
C PHE A 83 -0.07 -0.33 -11.82
N LEU A 84 -0.99 -1.31 -11.87
CA LEU A 84 -2.34 -1.20 -11.32
C LEU A 84 -2.38 -1.32 -9.79
N HIS A 85 -1.36 -1.95 -9.17
CA HIS A 85 -1.30 -2.18 -7.72
C HIS A 85 -1.45 -0.91 -6.85
N PRO A 86 -0.78 0.21 -7.16
CA PRO A 86 -0.95 1.44 -6.39
C PRO A 86 -2.24 2.21 -6.68
N LEU A 87 -3.08 1.76 -7.63
CA LEU A 87 -4.31 2.45 -7.98
C LEU A 87 -5.45 2.07 -7.04
N SER A 88 -6.31 3.04 -6.74
CA SER A 88 -7.59 2.79 -6.07
C SER A 88 -8.43 1.85 -6.94
N GLU A 89 -8.88 0.74 -6.36
CA GLU A 89 -9.76 -0.24 -7.00
C GLU A 89 -11.03 0.45 -7.53
N THR A 90 -11.67 1.23 -6.67
CA THR A 90 -12.86 2.01 -6.99
C THR A 90 -12.60 2.97 -8.15
N ASP A 91 -11.55 3.78 -8.11
CA ASP A 91 -11.23 4.72 -9.20
C ASP A 91 -11.00 3.98 -10.51
N LEU A 92 -10.22 2.90 -10.46
CA LEU A 92 -9.84 2.12 -11.64
C LEU A 92 -11.05 1.44 -12.27
N MET A 93 -11.95 0.90 -11.46
CA MET A 93 -13.20 0.29 -11.90
C MET A 93 -14.17 1.30 -12.51
N HIS A 94 -14.22 2.52 -11.97
CA HIS A 94 -14.98 3.62 -12.56
C HIS A 94 -14.39 4.06 -13.89
N GLU A 95 -13.07 4.27 -13.97
CA GLU A 95 -12.38 4.62 -15.21
C GLU A 95 -12.52 3.53 -16.28
N ARG A 96 -12.55 2.27 -15.84
CA ARG A 96 -12.76 1.12 -16.72
C ARG A 96 -14.11 1.16 -17.41
N LYS A 97 -15.16 1.76 -16.84
CA LYS A 97 -16.50 1.81 -17.48
C LYS A 97 -16.48 2.57 -18.81
N THR A 98 -15.63 3.60 -18.93
CA THR A 98 -15.50 4.45 -20.13
C THR A 98 -14.27 4.12 -20.98
N SER A 99 -13.33 3.32 -20.46
CA SER A 99 -12.09 2.98 -21.16
C SER A 99 -12.23 1.76 -22.10
N PRO A 100 -11.39 1.63 -23.14
CA PRO A 100 -11.35 0.44 -23.99
C PRO A 100 -11.13 -0.85 -23.17
N ASP A 101 -10.12 -0.85 -22.31
CA ASP A 101 -9.72 -1.95 -21.43
C ASP A 101 -9.13 -1.45 -20.10
N ILE A 102 -8.78 -2.39 -19.22
CA ILE A 102 -8.23 -2.10 -17.90
C ILE A 102 -6.86 -1.43 -17.92
N VAL A 103 -6.03 -1.74 -18.92
CA VAL A 103 -4.71 -1.12 -19.01
C VAL A 103 -4.85 0.34 -19.42
N HIS A 104 -5.70 0.63 -20.42
CA HIS A 104 -6.07 1.99 -20.79
C HIS A 104 -6.70 2.74 -19.61
N ALA A 105 -7.57 2.11 -18.83
CA ALA A 105 -8.15 2.72 -17.64
C ALA A 105 -7.07 3.13 -16.63
N GLY A 106 -6.13 2.23 -16.30
CA GLY A 106 -5.04 2.52 -15.39
C GLY A 106 -4.14 3.65 -15.89
N VAL A 107 -3.78 3.62 -17.18
CA VAL A 107 -2.94 4.63 -17.83
C VAL A 107 -3.64 5.99 -17.82
N SER A 108 -4.92 6.06 -18.21
CA SER A 108 -5.71 7.30 -18.19
C SER A 108 -5.82 7.89 -16.79
N LEU A 109 -6.08 7.04 -15.78
CA LEU A 109 -6.14 7.47 -14.38
C LEU A 109 -4.80 8.07 -13.93
N LEU A 110 -3.68 7.40 -14.22
CA LEU A 110 -2.34 7.88 -13.88
C LEU A 110 -2.01 9.19 -14.60
N ARG A 111 -2.21 9.26 -15.92
CA ARG A 111 -1.96 10.48 -16.71
C ARG A 111 -2.75 11.66 -16.19
N ARG A 112 -4.02 11.46 -15.82
CA ARG A 112 -4.85 12.50 -15.21
C ARG A 112 -4.32 12.95 -13.86
N LYS A 113 -3.90 12.03 -12.99
CA LYS A 113 -3.31 12.36 -11.67
C LYS A 113 -1.98 13.11 -11.83
N ILE A 114 -1.10 12.65 -12.73
CA ILE A 114 0.18 13.31 -13.05
C ILE A 114 -0.06 14.69 -13.66
N GLY A 115 -1.00 14.83 -14.59
CA GLY A 115 -1.35 16.11 -15.20
C GLY A 115 -1.84 17.13 -14.18
N LYS A 116 -2.68 16.71 -13.23
CA LYS A 116 -3.12 17.54 -12.10
C LYS A 116 -1.94 17.99 -11.23
N LEU A 117 -1.06 17.06 -10.84
CA LEU A 117 0.13 17.39 -10.05
C LEU A 117 1.04 18.37 -10.79
N ARG A 118 1.27 18.14 -12.09
CA ARG A 118 2.07 19.04 -12.95
C ARG A 118 1.46 20.44 -12.99
N ALA A 119 0.15 20.56 -13.17
CA ALA A 119 -0.53 21.86 -13.19
C ALA A 119 -0.30 22.64 -11.89
N ILE A 120 -0.52 21.98 -10.74
CA ILE A 120 -0.37 22.56 -9.39
C ILE A 120 1.10 22.90 -9.04
N LEU A 121 2.06 22.21 -9.65
CA LEU A 121 3.49 22.55 -9.52
C LEU A 121 3.86 23.76 -10.40
N LEU A 122 3.35 23.81 -11.64
CA LEU A 122 3.65 24.90 -12.58
C LEU A 122 2.97 26.21 -12.22
N ASP A 123 1.78 26.16 -11.61
CA ASP A 123 1.07 27.36 -11.14
C ASP A 123 1.62 27.91 -9.81
N GLY A 124 2.57 27.20 -9.18
CA GLY A 124 3.22 27.60 -7.93
C GLY A 124 2.38 27.37 -6.67
N SER A 125 1.22 26.72 -6.77
CA SER A 125 0.35 26.40 -5.63
C SER A 125 0.98 25.38 -4.68
N VAL A 126 1.86 24.51 -5.18
CA VAL A 126 2.63 23.56 -4.37
C VAL A 126 4.12 23.79 -4.56
N LYS A 127 4.83 23.93 -3.43
CA LYS A 127 6.28 23.96 -3.37
C LYS A 127 6.77 22.66 -2.74
N VAL A 128 7.68 21.96 -3.42
CA VAL A 128 8.27 20.71 -2.92
C VAL A 128 9.69 20.99 -2.45
N GLU A 129 9.96 20.69 -1.20
CA GLU A 129 11.31 20.71 -0.63
C GLU A 129 11.72 19.30 -0.24
N VAL A 130 12.87 18.84 -0.73
CA VAL A 130 13.41 17.51 -0.42
C VAL A 130 14.60 17.69 0.51
N ARG A 131 14.50 17.12 1.71
CA ARG A 131 15.59 17.06 2.69
C ARG A 131 15.99 15.62 2.93
N HIS A 132 17.29 15.34 2.91
CA HIS A 132 17.84 14.04 3.27
C HIS A 132 18.47 14.14 4.66
N GLN A 133 17.74 13.70 5.69
CA GLN A 133 18.20 13.70 7.08
C GLN A 133 17.73 12.43 7.78
N GLY A 134 18.56 11.90 8.69
CA GLY A 134 18.19 10.77 9.52
C GLY A 134 17.25 11.21 10.65
N VAL A 135 16.10 10.56 10.77
CA VAL A 135 15.18 10.72 11.90
C VAL A 135 15.38 9.52 12.82
N SER A 136 16.15 9.71 13.90
CA SER A 136 16.44 8.62 14.84
C SER A 136 15.24 8.33 15.75
N PRO A 137 14.96 7.06 16.09
CA PRO A 137 13.91 6.73 17.04
C PRO A 137 14.14 7.41 18.40
N VAL A 138 13.06 7.83 19.07
CA VAL A 138 13.14 8.38 20.43
C VAL A 138 13.29 7.22 21.42
N ILE A 139 14.54 6.79 21.64
CA ILE A 139 14.84 5.73 22.60
C ILE A 139 14.92 6.34 24.00
N SER A 140 14.02 5.91 24.88
CA SER A 140 14.17 6.12 26.32
C SER A 140 15.31 5.22 26.80
N LEU A 141 16.45 5.80 27.19
CA LEU A 141 17.42 5.08 28.00
C LEU A 141 16.75 4.83 29.37
N ALA A 142 16.31 3.59 29.58
CA ALA A 142 15.94 2.96 30.84
C ALA A 142 15.08 3.77 31.85
N GLY A 143 13.79 3.41 31.96
CA GLY A 143 13.01 3.62 33.19
C GLY A 143 12.60 5.06 33.49
N ARG A 144 11.29 5.33 33.33
CA ARG A 144 10.58 6.51 33.86
C ARG A 144 11.04 7.86 33.29
N GLY A 145 10.40 8.25 32.17
CA GLY A 145 10.21 9.65 31.81
C GLY A 145 11.31 10.27 30.95
N GLY A 146 11.04 10.42 29.65
CA GLY A 146 11.73 11.36 28.77
C GLY A 146 12.81 10.75 27.88
N GLY A 147 12.42 10.06 26.80
CA GLY A 147 13.32 9.91 25.67
C GLY A 147 13.65 11.29 25.07
N LYS A 148 14.93 11.60 24.86
CA LYS A 148 15.32 12.92 24.30
C LYS A 148 15.02 12.94 22.80
N ALA A 149 14.13 13.84 22.40
CA ALA A 149 13.92 14.15 20.99
C ALA A 149 15.22 14.70 20.37
N SER A 150 15.56 14.22 19.18
CA SER A 150 16.72 14.70 18.42
C SER A 150 16.48 16.14 17.92
N ALA A 151 17.55 16.85 17.54
CA ALA A 151 17.44 18.16 16.92
C ALA A 151 16.56 18.14 15.66
N VAL A 152 16.54 17.02 14.92
CA VAL A 152 15.72 16.84 13.72
C VAL A 152 14.22 16.83 14.05
N HIS A 153 13.81 16.23 15.17
CA HIS A 153 12.39 16.26 15.59
C HIS A 153 11.92 17.69 15.85
N HIS A 154 12.71 18.48 16.59
CA HIS A 154 12.39 19.88 16.84
C HIS A 154 12.39 20.72 15.56
N GLN A 155 13.29 20.44 14.61
CA GLN A 155 13.25 21.10 13.30
C GLN A 155 11.95 20.79 12.55
N ILE A 156 11.49 19.54 12.57
CA ILE A 156 10.21 19.15 11.96
C ILE A 156 9.04 19.85 12.64
N ALA A 157 8.97 19.79 13.97
CA ALA A 157 7.93 20.46 14.75
C ALA A 157 7.90 21.98 14.52
N ALA A 158 9.07 22.61 14.39
CA ALA A 158 9.21 24.05 14.13
C ALA A 158 8.69 24.47 12.75
N MET A 159 8.60 23.55 11.78
CA MET A 159 7.92 23.80 10.50
C MET A 159 6.39 23.88 10.64
N ARG A 160 5.85 23.55 11.83
CA ARG A 160 4.42 23.53 12.14
C ARG A 160 3.60 22.71 11.14
N PRO A 161 3.93 21.42 10.94
CA PRO A 161 3.24 20.60 9.96
C PRO A 161 1.76 20.47 10.28
N SER A 162 0.89 20.79 9.32
CA SER A 162 -0.54 20.46 9.41
C SER A 162 -0.78 18.96 9.30
N SER A 163 0.11 18.24 8.59
CA SER A 163 0.07 16.79 8.53
C SER A 163 1.44 16.16 8.35
N ILE A 164 1.54 14.87 8.73
CA ILE A 164 2.75 14.05 8.54
C ILE A 164 2.34 12.68 8.00
N SER A 165 2.94 12.27 6.88
CA SER A 165 2.78 10.91 6.34
C SER A 165 4.01 10.06 6.70
N TRP A 166 3.78 8.95 7.40
CA TRP A 166 4.82 8.04 7.90
C TRP A 166 5.10 6.87 6.98
N SER A 167 4.38 6.72 5.86
CA SER A 167 4.44 5.50 5.05
C SER A 167 4.23 4.25 5.94
N ASN A 168 5.06 3.21 5.77
CA ASN A 168 5.14 2.03 6.63
C ASN A 168 6.24 2.07 7.70
N VAL A 169 6.73 3.25 8.09
CA VAL A 169 7.79 3.37 9.12
C VAL A 169 7.40 2.69 10.45
N LEU A 170 6.11 2.68 10.78
CA LEU A 170 5.57 2.06 11.99
C LEU A 170 5.75 0.52 12.04
N ASP A 171 6.01 -0.14 10.91
CA ASP A 171 6.28 -1.58 10.88
C ASP A 171 7.70 -1.96 11.35
N TYR A 172 8.62 -1.01 11.38
CA TYR A 172 10.06 -1.27 11.56
C TYR A 172 10.59 -0.83 12.91
N MET A 173 9.72 -0.51 13.87
CA MET A 173 10.13 -0.07 15.19
C MET A 173 9.11 -0.47 16.26
N ASN A 174 9.55 -0.41 17.52
CA ASN A 174 8.66 -0.60 18.65
C ASN A 174 7.55 0.47 18.63
N ILE A 175 6.30 0.04 18.88
CA ILE A 175 5.10 0.90 18.80
C ILE A 175 5.22 2.13 19.72
N ALA A 176 5.65 1.95 20.97
CA ALA A 176 5.78 3.07 21.91
C ALA A 176 6.87 4.06 21.46
N VAL A 177 7.98 3.54 20.93
CA VAL A 177 9.06 4.36 20.36
C VAL A 177 8.58 5.14 19.13
N PHE A 178 7.76 4.51 18.27
CA PHE A 178 7.13 5.18 17.14
C PHE A 178 6.26 6.36 17.59
N HIS A 179 5.35 6.13 18.55
CA HIS A 179 4.47 7.18 19.04
C HIS A 179 5.24 8.34 19.69
N ALA A 180 6.27 8.05 20.48
CA ALA A 180 7.14 9.07 21.06
C ALA A 180 7.83 9.91 19.97
N MET A 181 8.35 9.28 18.92
CA MET A 181 8.95 9.96 17.78
C MET A 181 7.93 10.80 17.02
N ALA A 182 6.76 10.23 16.70
CA ALA A 182 5.74 10.91 15.93
C ALA A 182 5.19 12.15 16.66
N ARG A 183 5.02 12.06 17.99
CA ARG A 183 4.65 13.17 18.85
C ARG A 183 5.73 14.25 18.88
N ALA A 184 7.01 13.86 18.97
CA ALA A 184 8.13 14.82 18.96
C ALA A 184 8.27 15.60 17.65
N CYS A 185 7.79 15.04 16.53
CA CYS A 185 7.73 15.71 15.23
C CYS A 185 6.48 16.59 15.03
N SER A 186 5.50 16.50 15.94
CA SER A 186 4.24 17.22 15.80
C SER A 186 4.40 18.71 16.10
N ALA A 187 3.61 19.56 15.45
CA ALA A 187 3.40 20.91 15.92
C ALA A 187 2.71 20.89 17.30
N PRO A 188 2.79 21.97 18.10
CA PRO A 188 2.07 22.06 19.37
C PRO A 188 0.55 21.85 19.27
N ALA A 189 -0.04 22.15 18.11
CA ALA A 189 -1.45 21.94 17.81
C ALA A 189 -1.65 21.71 16.31
N GLY A 190 -2.68 20.95 15.95
CA GLY A 190 -3.17 20.86 14.57
C GLY A 190 -2.54 19.77 13.69
N THR A 191 -1.54 19.01 14.16
CA THR A 191 -0.88 18.00 13.31
C THR A 191 -1.73 16.73 13.17
N ILE A 192 -2.06 16.36 11.92
CA ILE A 192 -2.72 15.09 11.58
C ILE A 192 -1.69 14.11 11.01
N HIS A 193 -1.64 12.91 11.56
CA HIS A 193 -0.75 11.86 11.09
C HIS A 193 -1.48 10.86 10.19
N PHE A 194 -0.76 10.41 9.16
CA PHE A 194 -1.17 9.34 8.26
C PHE A 194 -0.07 8.29 8.25
N GLY A 195 -0.44 7.01 8.30
CA GLY A 195 0.49 5.91 8.21
C GLY A 195 -0.20 4.64 7.76
N TYR A 196 0.57 3.62 7.40
CA TYR A 196 0.00 2.31 7.14
C TYR A 196 0.90 1.19 7.66
N SER A 197 0.29 0.10 8.14
CA SER A 197 1.00 -1.15 8.41
C SER A 197 0.73 -2.17 7.32
N MET A 198 1.76 -2.87 6.87
CA MET A 198 1.64 -4.07 6.05
C MET A 198 2.05 -5.34 6.81
N ASN A 199 2.85 -5.19 7.87
CA ASN A 199 3.44 -6.30 8.62
C ASN A 199 2.68 -6.66 9.91
N TRP A 200 1.62 -5.93 10.26
CA TRP A 200 0.84 -6.22 11.46
C TRP A 200 0.36 -7.66 11.63
N PRO A 201 0.04 -8.46 10.57
CA PRO A 201 -0.42 -9.83 10.77
C PRO A 201 0.65 -10.71 11.42
N GLN A 202 1.93 -10.39 11.21
CA GLN A 202 3.05 -11.13 11.82
C GLN A 202 3.11 -10.95 13.34
N ASN A 203 2.48 -9.89 13.86
CA ASN A 203 2.47 -9.54 15.27
C ASN A 203 1.21 -10.02 16.00
N MET A 204 0.32 -10.77 15.34
CA MET A 204 -0.98 -11.12 15.88
C MET A 204 -1.41 -12.54 15.52
N LYS A 205 -1.55 -13.40 16.54
CA LYS A 205 -2.10 -14.74 16.36
C LYS A 205 -3.56 -14.69 15.90
N GLY A 206 -3.88 -15.49 14.89
CA GLY A 206 -5.19 -15.55 14.24
C GLY A 206 -5.34 -14.55 13.10
N ALA A 207 -4.29 -13.77 12.79
CA ALA A 207 -4.30 -12.86 11.65
C ALA A 207 -3.89 -13.54 10.34
N SER A 208 -3.43 -14.80 10.36
CA SER A 208 -3.18 -15.59 9.15
C SER A 208 -3.86 -16.95 9.19
N VAL A 209 -4.21 -17.47 8.02
CA VAL A 209 -4.73 -18.84 7.84
C VAL A 209 -3.76 -19.90 8.35
N PHE A 210 -2.45 -19.60 8.34
CA PHE A 210 -1.42 -20.51 8.85
C PHE A 210 -1.50 -20.73 10.36
N ASP A 211 -2.11 -19.81 11.12
CA ASP A 211 -2.39 -20.01 12.54
C ASP A 211 -3.37 -21.17 12.80
N TYR A 212 -4.04 -21.65 11.75
CA TYR A 212 -5.06 -22.69 11.77
C TYR A 212 -4.67 -23.93 10.95
N VAL A 213 -3.38 -24.13 10.65
CA VAL A 213 -2.88 -25.23 9.81
C VAL A 213 -3.35 -26.63 10.26
N HIS A 214 -3.63 -26.80 11.55
CA HIS A 214 -4.14 -28.06 12.12
C HIS A 214 -5.68 -28.15 12.19
N GLU A 215 -6.39 -27.15 11.70
CA GLU A 215 -7.86 -27.03 11.72
C GLU A 215 -8.42 -26.90 10.26
N PRO A 216 -8.34 -27.93 9.40
CA PRO A 216 -8.68 -27.80 7.98
C PRO A 216 -10.12 -27.32 7.72
N LYS A 217 -11.10 -27.79 8.51
CA LYS A 217 -12.50 -27.32 8.41
C LYS A 217 -12.65 -25.82 8.65
N LYS A 218 -11.78 -25.25 9.50
CA LYS A 218 -11.78 -23.82 9.81
C LYS A 218 -11.12 -23.02 8.70
N ILE A 219 -10.06 -23.56 8.09
CA ILE A 219 -9.46 -22.98 6.89
C ILE A 219 -10.51 -22.89 5.78
N ASP A 220 -11.27 -23.95 5.51
CA ASP A 220 -12.34 -23.94 4.51
C ASP A 220 -13.39 -22.86 4.82
N ALA A 221 -13.82 -22.76 6.08
CA ALA A 221 -14.76 -21.73 6.51
C ALA A 221 -14.21 -20.30 6.36
N LEU A 222 -12.91 -20.09 6.64
CA LEU A 222 -12.25 -18.79 6.43
C LEU A 222 -12.17 -18.44 4.94
N CYS A 223 -11.83 -19.40 4.07
CA CYS A 223 -11.84 -19.22 2.62
C CYS A 223 -13.24 -18.81 2.13
N ASP A 224 -14.30 -19.45 2.61
CA ASP A 224 -15.69 -19.10 2.28
C ASP A 224 -16.05 -17.68 2.71
N VAL A 225 -15.62 -17.25 3.91
CA VAL A 225 -15.82 -15.89 4.41
C VAL A 225 -15.06 -14.88 3.55
N GLY A 226 -13.81 -15.17 3.20
CA GLY A 226 -13.00 -14.36 2.30
C GLY A 226 -13.67 -14.18 0.96
N GLN A 227 -14.10 -15.28 0.33
CA GLN A 227 -14.80 -15.26 -0.95
C GLN A 227 -16.10 -14.44 -0.88
N LYS A 228 -16.93 -14.62 0.16
CA LYS A 228 -18.14 -13.81 0.37
C LYS A 228 -17.82 -12.33 0.54
N THR A 229 -16.71 -12.00 1.22
CA THR A 229 -16.25 -10.63 1.41
C THR A 229 -15.88 -9.98 0.08
N VAL A 230 -15.13 -10.67 -0.79
CA VAL A 230 -14.82 -10.16 -2.13
C VAL A 230 -16.09 -9.96 -2.97
N VAL A 231 -16.99 -10.95 -2.98
CA VAL A 231 -18.26 -10.85 -3.74
C VAL A 231 -19.11 -9.68 -3.25
N LYS A 232 -19.15 -9.43 -1.93
CA LYS A 232 -19.83 -8.25 -1.36
C LYS A 232 -19.19 -6.94 -1.83
N GLY A 233 -17.85 -6.88 -1.87
CA GLY A 233 -17.11 -5.73 -2.40
C GLY A 233 -17.43 -5.45 -3.87
N TYR A 234 -17.43 -6.48 -4.72
CA TYR A 234 -17.78 -6.33 -6.13
C TYR A 234 -19.21 -5.80 -6.34
N LYS A 235 -20.16 -6.26 -5.52
CA LYS A 235 -21.55 -5.76 -5.53
C LYS A 235 -21.65 -4.31 -5.11
N ALA A 236 -20.94 -3.91 -4.06
CA ALA A 236 -20.92 -2.53 -3.59
C ALA A 236 -20.39 -1.57 -4.67
N GLU A 237 -19.35 -1.98 -5.39
CA GLU A 237 -18.73 -1.19 -6.47
C GLU A 237 -19.45 -1.31 -7.82
N ARG A 238 -20.42 -2.24 -7.94
CA ARG A 238 -21.19 -2.55 -9.15
C ARG A 238 -20.31 -3.01 -10.31
N VAL A 239 -19.34 -3.88 -10.03
CA VAL A 239 -18.31 -4.36 -10.97
C VAL A 239 -18.42 -5.85 -11.32
N GLU A 240 -19.49 -6.53 -10.91
CA GLU A 240 -19.72 -7.97 -11.13
C GLU A 240 -19.83 -8.34 -12.61
N HIS A 241 -20.14 -7.35 -13.46
CA HIS A 241 -20.18 -7.47 -14.91
C HIS A 241 -18.79 -7.38 -15.57
N LEU A 242 -17.78 -6.91 -14.82
CA LEU A 242 -16.38 -6.81 -15.25
C LEU A 242 -15.55 -8.00 -14.76
N LEU A 243 -15.78 -8.41 -13.50
CA LEU A 243 -14.99 -9.44 -12.82
C LEU A 243 -15.77 -10.74 -12.61
N LEU A 244 -15.08 -11.87 -12.60
CA LEU A 244 -15.63 -13.16 -12.21
C LEU A 244 -16.06 -13.10 -10.74
N SER A 245 -17.21 -13.71 -10.46
CA SER A 245 -17.78 -13.81 -9.12
C SER A 245 -18.28 -15.24 -8.95
N PRO A 246 -17.68 -16.04 -8.04
CA PRO A 246 -16.57 -15.66 -7.16
C PRO A 246 -15.26 -15.39 -7.92
N PRO A 247 -14.30 -14.67 -7.30
CA PRO A 247 -12.99 -14.47 -7.89
C PRO A 247 -12.23 -15.80 -7.99
N VAL A 248 -11.35 -15.91 -9.00
CA VAL A 248 -10.34 -16.96 -9.07
C VAL A 248 -9.13 -16.47 -8.27
N GLU A 249 -8.87 -17.06 -7.10
CA GLU A 249 -7.84 -16.58 -6.17
C GLU A 249 -7.23 -17.75 -5.39
N ASN A 250 -6.02 -17.55 -4.88
CA ASN A 250 -5.39 -18.48 -3.94
C ASN A 250 -6.22 -18.58 -2.64
N ALA A 251 -6.49 -19.82 -2.20
CA ALA A 251 -7.17 -20.09 -0.94
C ALA A 251 -6.49 -19.41 0.26
N VAL A 252 -5.15 -19.33 0.29
CA VAL A 252 -4.41 -18.62 1.33
C VAL A 252 -4.80 -17.15 1.37
N ASN A 253 -4.85 -16.47 0.22
CA ASN A 253 -5.22 -15.06 0.14
C ASN A 253 -6.66 -14.81 0.58
N LEU A 254 -7.58 -15.74 0.27
CA LEU A 254 -8.98 -15.65 0.70
C LEU A 254 -9.12 -15.90 2.22
N GLY A 255 -8.44 -16.92 2.75
CA GLY A 255 -8.42 -17.21 4.18
C GLY A 255 -7.80 -16.07 4.98
N ASP A 256 -6.65 -15.56 4.54
CA ASP A 256 -5.98 -14.41 5.15
C ASP A 256 -6.85 -13.15 5.08
N LEU A 257 -7.56 -12.88 3.98
CA LEU A 257 -8.51 -11.76 3.92
C LEU A 257 -9.57 -11.85 5.03
N ALA A 258 -10.10 -13.05 5.31
CA ALA A 258 -11.06 -13.25 6.39
C ALA A 258 -10.41 -13.00 7.77
N CYS A 259 -9.21 -13.55 8.00
CA CYS A 259 -8.44 -13.32 9.23
C CYS A 259 -8.15 -11.84 9.43
N HIS A 260 -7.65 -11.15 8.39
CA HIS A 260 -7.34 -9.73 8.43
C HIS A 260 -8.57 -8.90 8.79
N SER A 261 -9.69 -9.15 8.10
CA SER A 261 -10.95 -8.44 8.32
C SER A 261 -11.47 -8.60 9.76
N ALA A 262 -11.20 -9.75 10.40
CA ALA A 262 -11.59 -10.02 11.78
C ALA A 262 -10.64 -9.40 12.82
N MET A 263 -9.35 -9.21 12.49
CA MET A 263 -8.32 -8.92 13.48
C MET A 263 -7.73 -7.50 13.39
N TYR A 264 -7.81 -6.82 12.25
CA TYR A 264 -7.09 -5.54 12.05
C TYR A 264 -7.47 -4.45 13.05
N LYS A 265 -8.74 -4.40 13.49
CA LYS A 265 -9.20 -3.44 14.51
C LYS A 265 -8.56 -3.71 15.87
N LYS A 266 -8.49 -4.98 16.29
CA LYS A 266 -7.84 -5.37 17.55
C LYS A 266 -6.36 -5.02 17.54
N TRP A 267 -5.71 -5.18 16.38
CA TRP A 267 -4.33 -4.73 16.22
C TRP A 267 -4.21 -3.21 16.34
N ALA A 268 -5.09 -2.45 15.68
CA ALA A 268 -5.09 -1.00 15.77
C ALA A 268 -5.37 -0.49 17.20
N ASP A 269 -6.28 -1.14 17.93
CA ASP A 269 -6.54 -0.84 19.34
C ASP A 269 -5.27 -1.03 20.18
N ALA A 270 -4.55 -2.13 19.98
CA ALA A 270 -3.28 -2.39 20.67
C ALA A 270 -2.17 -1.40 20.26
N PHE A 271 -2.14 -0.99 18.98
CA PHE A 271 -1.24 0.03 18.48
C PHE A 271 -1.47 1.36 19.21
N PHE A 272 -2.71 1.86 19.22
CA PHE A 272 -3.05 3.12 19.88
C PHE A 272 -3.07 3.05 21.41
N ALA A 273 -3.20 1.88 22.02
CA ALA A 273 -3.06 1.74 23.48
C ALA A 273 -1.65 2.15 23.97
N SER A 274 -0.63 2.00 23.13
CA SER A 274 0.75 2.43 23.43
C SER A 274 1.02 3.90 23.11
N ALA A 275 0.02 4.61 22.56
CA ALA A 275 0.17 5.98 22.11
C ALA A 275 -0.06 7.03 23.20
N ASP A 276 -0.64 6.63 24.35
CA ASP A 276 -1.04 7.54 25.44
C ASP A 276 -1.91 8.71 24.90
N LEU A 277 -2.99 8.35 24.20
CA LEU A 277 -3.99 9.30 23.71
C LEU A 277 -4.98 9.60 24.82
N ALA A 278 -5.30 10.87 25.03
CA ALA A 278 -6.24 11.32 26.06
C ALA A 278 -7.68 10.88 25.74
N ASP A 279 -8.07 10.92 24.47
CA ASP A 279 -9.36 10.44 23.99
C ASP A 279 -9.20 9.77 22.60
N PRO A 280 -8.93 8.46 22.55
CA PRO A 280 -8.78 7.73 21.29
C PRO A 280 -9.98 7.88 20.35
N CYS A 281 -11.21 8.05 20.88
CA CYS A 281 -12.42 8.18 20.07
C CYS A 281 -12.47 9.50 19.30
N ARG A 282 -11.80 10.55 19.80
CA ARG A 282 -11.68 11.84 19.11
C ARG A 282 -10.41 11.96 18.29
N GLN A 283 -9.35 11.28 18.73
CA GLN A 283 -8.01 11.44 18.22
C GLN A 283 -7.65 10.45 17.11
N VAL A 284 -8.44 9.40 16.90
CA VAL A 284 -8.28 8.45 15.77
C VAL A 284 -9.43 8.64 14.78
N ALA A 285 -9.13 9.19 13.60
CA ALA A 285 -10.13 9.46 12.56
C ALA A 285 -10.55 8.20 11.81
N ALA A 286 -9.56 7.37 11.46
CA ALA A 286 -9.76 6.28 10.53
C ALA A 286 -8.76 5.15 10.78
N VAL A 287 -9.31 3.94 10.87
CA VAL A 287 -8.58 2.68 10.80
C VAL A 287 -9.24 1.86 9.70
N GLN A 288 -8.56 1.70 8.57
CA GLN A 288 -9.15 1.09 7.38
C GLN A 288 -8.24 -0.01 6.84
N LEU A 289 -8.75 -1.24 6.81
CA LEU A 289 -8.11 -2.30 6.05
C LEU A 289 -8.28 -2.02 4.55
N LYS A 290 -7.19 -2.12 3.78
CA LYS A 290 -7.20 -2.00 2.32
C LYS A 290 -8.23 -2.98 1.75
N PRO A 291 -9.16 -2.51 0.92
CA PRO A 291 -10.10 -3.39 0.23
C PRO A 291 -9.36 -4.46 -0.59
N PHE A 292 -9.99 -5.63 -0.74
CA PHE A 292 -9.47 -6.66 -1.61
C PHE A 292 -9.28 -6.14 -3.03
N SER A 293 -8.14 -6.46 -3.63
CA SER A 293 -7.82 -6.10 -5.00
C SER A 293 -7.24 -7.31 -5.73
N VAL A 294 -7.74 -7.65 -6.92
CA VAL A 294 -7.28 -8.81 -7.71
C VAL A 294 -5.86 -8.68 -8.25
N TRP A 295 -5.24 -7.51 -8.13
CA TRP A 295 -3.84 -7.24 -8.52
C TRP A 295 -2.92 -6.98 -7.33
N SER A 296 -3.42 -7.12 -6.09
CA SER A 296 -2.59 -7.05 -4.88
C SER A 296 -2.19 -8.45 -4.48
N GLN A 297 -0.91 -8.67 -4.18
CA GLN A 297 -0.44 -9.97 -3.70
C GLN A 297 -0.88 -10.27 -2.28
N SER A 298 -0.99 -9.21 -1.47
CA SER A 298 -1.45 -9.28 -0.10
C SER A 298 -2.47 -8.17 0.13
N ASN A 299 -3.51 -8.48 0.89
CA ASN A 299 -4.53 -7.53 1.32
C ASN A 299 -4.35 -7.28 2.82
N THR A 300 -3.12 -6.97 3.22
CA THR A 300 -2.72 -6.80 4.63
C THR A 300 -2.68 -5.34 5.04
N THR A 301 -2.67 -4.38 4.10
CA THR A 301 -2.42 -2.98 4.45
C THR A 301 -3.54 -2.40 5.33
N VAL A 302 -3.20 -1.87 6.50
CA VAL A 302 -4.11 -1.09 7.35
C VAL A 302 -3.68 0.36 7.33
N TYR A 303 -4.54 1.24 6.84
CA TYR A 303 -4.35 2.68 6.85
C TYR A 303 -4.86 3.27 8.17
N LEU A 304 -4.06 4.18 8.73
CA LEU A 304 -4.29 4.84 10.01
C LEU A 304 -4.27 6.35 9.79
N THR A 305 -5.25 7.04 10.38
CA THR A 305 -5.30 8.51 10.48
C THR A 305 -5.59 8.91 11.91
N TRP A 306 -4.72 9.71 12.53
CA TRP A 306 -4.85 10.10 13.93
C TRP A 306 -4.20 11.46 14.22
N SER A 307 -4.44 12.02 15.41
CA SER A 307 -3.71 13.17 15.95
C SER A 307 -3.31 12.91 17.40
N TYR A 308 -2.26 13.60 17.88
CA TYR A 308 -1.92 13.64 19.30
C TYR A 308 -2.48 14.90 20.00
N ASP A 309 -3.04 15.83 19.23
CA ASP A 309 -3.67 17.04 19.76
C ASP A 309 -5.05 16.69 20.33
N GLU A 310 -5.29 17.04 21.59
CA GLU A 310 -6.55 16.78 22.30
C GLU A 310 -7.68 17.72 21.84
N CYS A 311 -7.34 18.85 21.21
CA CYS A 311 -8.29 19.82 20.73
C CYS A 311 -8.87 19.48 19.35
N ILE A 312 -8.26 18.54 18.63
CA ILE A 312 -8.76 18.10 17.32
C ILE A 312 -9.79 17.00 17.55
N ASN A 313 -11.01 17.24 17.06
CA ASN A 313 -12.00 16.20 16.91
C ASN A 313 -11.93 15.65 15.48
N LEU A 314 -11.29 14.50 15.32
CA LEU A 314 -11.27 13.75 14.06
C LEU A 314 -12.46 12.79 13.94
N GLY A 315 -13.24 12.61 15.01
CA GLY A 315 -14.42 11.77 15.01
C GLY A 315 -15.56 12.40 14.20
N ALA A 316 -15.86 11.77 13.06
CA ALA A 316 -17.11 11.93 12.31
C ALA A 316 -17.77 10.56 12.17
#